data_AF-A0A847G242-F1
#
_entry.id   AF-A0A847G242-F1
#
_cell.length_a   1.000
_cell.length_b   1.000
_cell.length_c   1.000
_cell.angle_alpha   90.00
_cell.angle_beta   90.00
_cell.angle_gamma   90.00
#
_symmetry.space_group_name_H-M   'P 1'
#
loop_
_entity.id
_entity.type
_entity.pdbx_description
1 polymer ?
#
loop_
_entity_poly.entity_id
_entity_poly.type
_entity_poly.pdbx_seq_one_letter_code
_entity_poly.pdbx_strand_id
1 'polypeptide(L)'
;MGLRDVFKPKPNKFLLMLVNQTAITVKGLDLLIHYLKKRSSNVAKQIVETENEAVEMRRIMIEELMNTFITPFDREDIFALSRDFDDILRYSSTTVEEMEILDVTPTPQMQKMAELLAEAARELHLAVMRLQDKHYAVATEHANTAKRIENQVETTYREAIAQLFQETKDVKHVMNVFKIREIYRHLSNAADRQDQAANVISDIILKIA
;
A
#
# COMPACT_ATOMS: atom_id res chain seq x y z
N MET A 1 -5.97 9.47 38.07
CA MET A 1 -6.48 8.44 37.13
C MET A 1 -7.69 7.80 37.77
N GLY A 2 -8.88 7.95 37.17
CA GLY A 2 -10.14 7.51 37.78
C GLY A 2 -10.41 6.03 37.51
N LEU A 3 -11.20 5.38 38.37
CA LEU A 3 -11.68 3.98 38.21
C LEU A 3 -12.27 3.67 36.82
N ARG A 4 -12.75 4.69 36.08
CA ARG A 4 -13.26 4.57 34.71
C ARG A 4 -12.19 4.24 33.66
N ASP A 5 -10.92 4.58 33.91
CA ASP A 5 -9.82 4.25 32.98
C ASP A 5 -9.37 2.78 33.11
N VAL A 6 -9.71 2.10 34.21
CA VAL A 6 -9.39 0.68 34.46
C VAL A 6 -10.30 -0.27 33.66
N PHE A 7 -11.51 0.18 33.31
CA PHE A 7 -12.51 -0.64 32.61
C PHE A 7 -12.64 -0.33 31.11
N LYS A 8 -11.78 0.52 30.54
CA LYS A 8 -11.75 0.70 29.09
C LYS A 8 -11.14 -0.55 28.45
N PRO A 9 -11.85 -1.24 27.54
CA PRO A 9 -11.27 -2.35 26.81
C PRO A 9 -10.05 -1.83 26.05
N LYS A 10 -8.88 -2.43 26.30
CA LYS A 10 -7.68 -2.12 25.54
C LYS A 10 -7.89 -2.54 24.08
N PRO A 11 -7.39 -1.77 23.10
CA PRO A 11 -7.43 -2.18 21.70
C PRO A 11 -6.77 -3.56 21.55
N ASN A 12 -7.35 -4.42 20.71
CA ASN A 12 -6.76 -5.72 20.41
C ASN A 12 -5.36 -5.53 19.81
N LYS A 13 -4.38 -6.29 20.30
CA LYS A 13 -2.96 -6.14 19.88
C LYS A 13 -2.76 -6.27 18.38
N PHE A 14 -3.41 -7.24 17.72
CA PHE A 14 -3.21 -7.48 16.28
C PHE A 14 -3.83 -6.38 15.44
N LEU A 15 -5.01 -5.89 15.84
CA LEU A 15 -5.62 -4.72 15.20
C LEU A 15 -4.74 -3.48 15.35
N LEU A 16 -4.14 -3.24 16.53
CA LEU A 16 -3.21 -2.14 16.73
C LEU A 16 -1.95 -2.28 15.86
N MET A 17 -1.39 -3.49 15.76
CA MET A 17 -0.23 -3.76 14.89
C MET A 17 -0.57 -3.51 13.41
N LEU A 18 -1.75 -3.92 12.94
CA LEU A 18 -2.23 -3.63 11.59
C LEU A 18 -2.40 -2.12 11.36
N VAL A 19 -3.02 -1.39 12.31
CA VAL A 19 -3.16 0.08 12.22
C VAL A 19 -1.79 0.76 12.11
N ASN A 20 -0.80 0.32 12.89
CA ASN A 20 0.57 0.86 12.80
C ASN A 20 1.23 0.51 11.47
N GLN A 21 1.07 -0.71 10.98
CA GLN A 21 1.62 -1.15 9.69
C GLN A 21 1.03 -0.32 8.54
N THR A 22 -0.29 -0.16 8.50
CA THR A 22 -0.97 0.66 7.48
C THR A 22 -0.55 2.14 7.52
N ALA A 23 -0.34 2.70 8.71
CA ALA A 23 0.17 4.07 8.84
C ALA A 23 1.58 4.25 8.24
N ILE A 24 2.45 3.27 8.44
CA ILE A 24 3.80 3.27 7.83
C ILE A 24 3.73 3.07 6.31
N THR A 25 2.81 2.24 5.81
CA THR A 25 2.56 2.15 4.36
C THR A 25 2.14 3.50 3.77
N VAL A 26 1.24 4.24 4.43
CA VAL A 26 0.84 5.60 4.01
C VAL A 26 2.05 6.54 3.96
N LYS A 27 2.88 6.55 5.02
CA LYS A 27 4.13 7.34 5.06
C LYS A 27 5.05 6.99 3.88
N GLY A 28 5.21 5.71 3.56
CA GLY A 28 6.04 5.27 2.45
C GLY A 28 5.55 5.75 1.08
N LEU A 29 4.23 5.75 0.87
CA LEU A 29 3.62 6.27 -0.36
C LEU A 29 3.68 7.80 -0.46
N ASP A 30 3.58 8.51 0.67
CA ASP A 30 3.82 9.96 0.69
C ASP A 30 5.28 10.29 0.31
N LEU A 31 6.25 9.48 0.75
CA LEU A 31 7.65 9.60 0.34
C LEU A 31 7.83 9.27 -1.16
N LEU A 32 7.13 8.27 -1.70
CA LEU A 32 7.13 7.95 -3.13
C LEU A 32 6.64 9.15 -3.97
N ILE A 33 5.55 9.80 -3.56
CA ILE A 33 5.08 11.05 -4.21
C ILE A 33 6.17 12.11 -4.17
N HIS A 34 6.82 12.29 -3.02
CA HIS A 34 7.88 13.29 -2.87
C HIS A 34 9.07 13.01 -3.81
N TYR A 35 9.48 11.74 -3.91
CA TYR A 35 10.53 11.30 -4.82
C TYR A 35 10.15 11.52 -6.30
N LEU A 36 8.92 11.22 -6.69
CA LEU A 36 8.47 11.39 -8.07
C LEU A 36 8.27 12.85 -8.47
N LYS A 37 8.02 13.75 -7.52
CA LYS A 37 8.04 15.20 -7.76
C LYS A 37 9.46 15.73 -7.98
N LYS A 38 10.43 15.17 -7.25
CA LYS A 38 11.85 15.53 -7.38
C LYS A 38 12.72 14.36 -6.95
N ARG A 39 13.38 13.71 -7.93
CA ARG A 39 14.35 12.63 -7.67
C ARG A 39 15.37 13.11 -6.65
N SER A 40 15.47 12.38 -5.54
CA SER A 40 16.32 12.73 -4.41
C SER A 40 16.82 11.46 -3.75
N SER A 41 18.15 11.28 -3.73
CA SER A 41 18.79 10.13 -3.11
C SER A 41 18.52 10.04 -1.60
N ASN A 42 18.28 11.18 -0.94
CA ASN A 42 17.88 11.19 0.47
C ASN A 42 16.47 10.59 0.63
N VAL A 43 15.52 10.99 -0.22
CA VAL A 43 14.14 10.47 -0.17
C VAL A 43 14.11 8.99 -0.53
N ALA A 44 14.91 8.56 -1.51
CA ALA A 44 15.06 7.15 -1.84
C ALA A 44 15.53 6.32 -0.62
N LYS A 45 16.52 6.81 0.13
CA LYS A 45 16.97 6.16 1.38
C LYS A 45 15.85 6.10 2.42
N GLN A 46 15.10 7.18 2.61
CA GLN A 46 13.98 7.20 3.55
C GLN A 46 12.88 6.19 3.19
N ILE A 47 12.63 5.97 1.90
CA ILE A 47 11.68 4.95 1.44
C ILE A 47 12.18 3.55 1.82
N VAL A 48 13.45 3.25 1.56
CA VAL A 48 14.09 1.97 1.93
C VAL A 48 14.08 1.77 3.45
N GLU A 49 14.40 2.79 4.24
CA GLU A 49 14.34 2.73 5.70
C GLU A 49 12.92 2.45 6.21
N THR A 50 11.91 3.08 5.58
CA THR A 50 10.49 2.88 5.91
C THR A 50 10.03 1.46 5.55
N GLU A 51 10.49 0.90 4.43
CA GLU A 51 10.23 -0.49 4.05
C GLU A 51 10.84 -1.48 5.05
N ASN A 52 12.09 -1.29 5.45
CA ASN A 52 12.74 -2.13 6.47
C ASN A 52 11.99 -2.08 7.83
N GLU A 53 11.50 -0.90 8.23
CA GLU A 53 10.68 -0.74 9.43
C GLU A 53 9.39 -1.58 9.34
N ALA A 54 8.72 -1.57 8.19
CA ALA A 54 7.50 -2.37 7.97
C ALA A 54 7.76 -3.87 7.92
N VAL A 55 8.85 -4.30 7.28
CA VAL A 55 9.27 -5.71 7.25
C VAL A 55 9.49 -6.22 8.67
N GLU A 56 10.16 -5.45 9.53
CA GLU A 56 10.38 -5.85 10.92
C GLU A 56 9.07 -5.92 11.72
N MET A 57 8.17 -4.94 11.57
CA MET A 57 6.84 -5.01 12.18
C MET A 57 6.07 -6.26 11.74
N ARG A 58 6.17 -6.63 10.47
CA ARG A 58 5.55 -7.84 9.94
C ARG A 58 6.14 -9.11 10.54
N ARG A 59 7.47 -9.19 10.69
CA ARG A 59 8.13 -10.34 11.35
C ARG A 59 7.65 -10.52 12.78
N ILE A 60 7.56 -9.43 13.54
CA ILE A 60 7.01 -9.44 14.90
C ILE A 60 5.54 -9.89 14.89
N MET A 61 4.72 -9.41 13.95
CA MET A 61 3.32 -9.85 13.83
C MET A 61 3.19 -11.35 13.58
N ILE A 62 4.02 -11.90 12.70
CA ILE A 62 4.03 -13.34 12.40
C ILE A 62 4.41 -14.15 13.65
N GLU A 63 5.43 -13.72 14.40
CA GLU A 63 5.83 -14.36 15.65
C GLU A 63 4.70 -14.30 16.70
N GLU A 64 4.03 -13.15 16.84
CA GLU A 64 2.88 -13.00 17.72
C GLU A 64 1.71 -13.90 17.33
N LEU A 65 1.43 -14.07 16.02
CA LEU A 65 0.41 -14.99 15.52
C LEU A 65 0.74 -16.45 15.84
N MET A 66 2.01 -16.86 15.70
CA MET A 66 2.45 -18.22 16.02
C MET A 66 2.32 -18.54 17.51
N ASN A 67 2.56 -17.56 18.37
CA ASN A 67 2.56 -17.71 19.83
C ASN A 67 1.20 -17.40 20.48
N THR A 68 0.16 -17.07 19.70
CA THR A 68 -1.16 -16.72 20.23
C THR A 68 -2.23 -17.73 19.84
N PHE A 69 -2.93 -18.28 20.83
CA PHE A 69 -4.02 -19.23 20.60
C PHE A 69 -5.31 -18.55 20.12
N ILE A 70 -5.67 -17.40 20.71
CA ILE A 70 -6.93 -16.67 20.42
C ILE A 70 -6.62 -15.35 19.70
N THR A 71 -7.14 -15.19 18.48
CA THR A 71 -7.02 -14.00 17.64
C THR A 71 -8.38 -13.28 17.53
N PRO A 72 -8.42 -11.96 17.17
CA PRO A 72 -9.68 -11.22 17.02
C PRO A 72 -10.57 -11.71 15.86
N PHE A 73 -9.96 -12.31 14.86
CA PHE A 73 -10.55 -12.96 13.68
C PHE A 73 -9.53 -13.98 13.15
N ASP A 74 -9.83 -14.62 12.01
CA ASP A 74 -8.99 -15.69 11.46
C ASP A 74 -7.53 -15.25 11.30
N ARG A 75 -6.61 -16.13 11.71
CA ARG A 75 -5.17 -15.85 11.68
C ARG A 75 -4.66 -15.69 10.25
N GLU A 76 -5.25 -16.42 9.32
CA GLU A 76 -4.93 -16.36 7.90
C GLU A 76 -5.25 -14.97 7.33
N ASP A 77 -6.34 -14.34 7.77
CA ASP A 77 -6.73 -13.01 7.32
C ASP A 77 -5.78 -11.93 7.87
N ILE A 78 -5.39 -12.01 9.15
CA ILE A 78 -4.38 -11.11 9.73
C ILE A 78 -3.07 -11.23 8.95
N PHE A 79 -2.64 -12.46 8.68
CA PHE A 79 -1.42 -12.74 7.94
C PHE A 79 -1.47 -12.21 6.51
N ALA A 80 -2.58 -12.44 5.80
CA ALA A 80 -2.80 -12.00 4.43
C ALA A 80 -2.84 -10.47 4.34
N LEU A 81 -3.60 -9.81 5.21
CA LEU A 81 -3.68 -8.35 5.24
C LEU A 81 -2.31 -7.73 5.51
N SER A 82 -1.57 -8.27 6.48
CA SER A 82 -0.22 -7.81 6.78
C SER A 82 0.76 -8.02 5.63
N ARG A 83 0.64 -9.12 4.87
CA ARG A 83 1.44 -9.36 3.67
C ARG A 83 1.13 -8.32 2.59
N ASP A 84 -0.14 -8.03 2.35
CA ASP A 84 -0.52 -7.13 1.26
C ASP A 84 -0.03 -5.69 1.53
N PHE A 85 -0.07 -5.21 2.79
CA PHE A 85 0.52 -3.91 3.16
C PHE A 85 2.05 -3.84 3.06
N ASP A 86 2.72 -4.95 3.38
CA ASP A 86 4.17 -5.12 3.19
C ASP A 86 4.53 -5.11 1.70
N ASP A 87 3.77 -5.83 0.87
CA ASP A 87 3.96 -5.86 -0.59
C ASP A 87 3.77 -4.46 -1.22
N ILE A 88 2.77 -3.67 -0.79
CA ILE A 88 2.55 -2.29 -1.28
C ILE A 88 3.79 -1.43 -1.05
N LEU A 89 4.36 -1.49 0.15
CA LEU A 89 5.52 -0.68 0.51
C LEU A 89 6.78 -1.18 -0.20
N ARG A 90 6.92 -2.49 -0.36
CA ARG A 90 7.99 -3.09 -1.18
C ARG A 90 7.93 -2.61 -2.61
N TYR A 91 6.76 -2.60 -3.25
CA TYR A 91 6.62 -2.05 -4.61
C TYR A 91 7.01 -0.58 -4.67
N SER A 92 6.70 0.21 -3.63
CA SER A 92 7.12 1.62 -3.57
C SER A 92 8.64 1.77 -3.54
N SER A 93 9.32 0.97 -2.71
CA SER A 93 10.79 0.96 -2.59
C SER A 93 11.47 0.48 -3.88
N THR A 94 11.05 -0.67 -4.38
CA THR A 94 11.61 -1.29 -5.60
C THR A 94 11.31 -0.48 -6.86
N THR A 95 10.18 0.25 -6.92
CA THR A 95 9.94 1.24 -7.99
C THR A 95 11.03 2.30 -8.04
N VAL A 96 11.43 2.84 -6.89
CA VAL A 96 12.49 3.86 -6.80
C VAL A 96 13.85 3.27 -7.17
N GLU A 97 14.15 2.06 -6.69
CA GLU A 97 15.37 1.34 -7.04
C GLU A 97 15.48 1.08 -8.55
N GLU A 98 14.41 0.60 -9.18
CA GLU A 98 14.38 0.36 -10.62
C GLU A 98 14.49 1.66 -11.42
N MET A 99 13.89 2.76 -10.97
CA MET A 99 14.08 4.07 -11.60
C MET A 99 15.54 4.52 -11.56
N GLU A 100 16.27 4.24 -10.48
CA GLU A 100 17.71 4.52 -10.37
C GLU A 100 18.53 3.59 -11.28
N ILE A 101 18.26 2.29 -11.27
CA ILE A 101 18.99 1.28 -12.09
C ILE A 101 18.77 1.52 -13.59
N LEU A 102 17.53 1.78 -13.99
CA LEU A 102 17.16 1.97 -15.39
C LEU A 102 17.40 3.41 -15.87
N ASP A 103 17.73 4.32 -14.96
CA ASP A 103 17.83 5.76 -15.20
C ASP A 103 16.56 6.36 -15.83
N VAL A 104 15.44 6.16 -15.15
CA VAL A 104 14.12 6.66 -15.58
C VAL A 104 13.79 7.93 -14.82
N THR A 105 13.49 9.01 -15.56
CA THR A 105 13.00 10.25 -14.97
C THR A 105 11.48 10.16 -14.75
N PRO A 106 10.95 10.63 -13.59
CA PRO A 106 9.51 10.64 -13.34
C PRO A 106 8.71 11.27 -14.47
N THR A 107 7.63 10.61 -14.85
CA THR A 107 6.63 11.15 -15.78
C THR A 107 5.42 11.70 -15.02
N PRO A 108 4.60 12.58 -15.63
CA PRO A 108 3.35 13.02 -15.04
C PRO A 108 2.41 11.86 -14.65
N GLN A 109 2.39 10.79 -15.47
CA GLN A 109 1.57 9.61 -15.22
C GLN A 109 2.08 8.83 -14.00
N MET A 110 3.40 8.71 -13.80
CA MET A 110 3.95 8.11 -12.57
C MET A 110 3.53 8.89 -11.33
N GLN A 111 3.62 10.22 -11.37
CA GLN A 111 3.20 11.08 -10.28
C GLN A 111 1.71 10.90 -9.98
N LYS A 112 0.86 10.88 -11.02
CA LYS A 112 -0.58 10.67 -10.86
C LYS A 112 -0.92 9.30 -10.27
N MET A 113 -0.27 8.24 -10.74
CA MET A 113 -0.45 6.89 -10.18
C MET A 113 -0.03 6.84 -8.71
N ALA A 114 1.11 7.43 -8.34
CA ALA A 114 1.55 7.47 -6.95
C ALA A 114 0.62 8.27 -6.02
N GLU A 115 0.04 9.37 -6.51
CA GLU A 115 -0.99 10.12 -5.77
C GLU A 115 -2.23 9.28 -5.49
N LEU A 116 -2.72 8.54 -6.49
CA LEU A 116 -3.84 7.61 -6.34
C LEU A 116 -3.49 6.45 -5.39
N LEU A 117 -2.29 5.88 -5.49
CA LEU A 117 -1.82 4.84 -4.54
C LEU A 117 -1.85 5.37 -3.10
N ALA A 118 -1.34 6.57 -2.84
CA ALA A 118 -1.38 7.14 -1.49
C ALA A 118 -2.81 7.40 -1.01
N GLU A 119 -3.71 7.85 -1.89
CA GLU A 119 -5.13 8.01 -1.56
C GLU A 119 -5.79 6.69 -1.17
N ALA A 120 -5.60 5.64 -1.97
CA ALA A 120 -6.11 4.29 -1.67
C ALA A 120 -5.53 3.74 -0.36
N ALA A 121 -4.24 3.97 -0.06
CA ALA A 121 -3.64 3.52 1.19
C ALA A 121 -4.22 4.23 2.41
N ARG A 122 -4.59 5.52 2.30
CA ARG A 122 -5.28 6.25 3.38
C ARG A 122 -6.68 5.70 3.61
N GLU A 123 -7.42 5.39 2.55
CA GLU A 123 -8.71 4.72 2.65
C GLU A 123 -8.58 3.35 3.35
N LEU A 124 -7.60 2.53 2.95
CA LEU A 124 -7.33 1.26 3.59
C LEU A 124 -6.92 1.40 5.06
N HIS A 125 -6.10 2.40 5.40
CA HIS A 125 -5.76 2.71 6.78
C HIS A 125 -7.01 3.06 7.61
N LEU A 126 -7.89 3.91 7.07
CA LEU A 126 -9.16 4.24 7.70
C LEU A 126 -10.05 3.01 7.86
N ALA A 127 -10.12 2.13 6.86
CA ALA A 127 -10.86 0.88 6.92
C ALA A 127 -10.37 0.00 8.09
N VAL A 128 -9.06 -0.17 8.26
CA VAL A 128 -8.47 -0.94 9.37
C VAL A 128 -8.74 -0.28 10.73
N MET A 129 -8.70 1.05 10.81
CA MET A 129 -9.11 1.77 12.04
C MET A 129 -10.60 1.55 12.36
N ARG A 130 -11.48 1.62 11.35
CA ARG A 130 -12.92 1.37 11.54
C ARG A 130 -13.21 -0.09 11.90
N LEU A 131 -12.42 -1.04 11.37
CA LEU A 131 -12.46 -2.45 11.76
C LEU A 131 -12.10 -2.63 13.24
N GLN A 132 -11.07 -1.93 13.73
CA GLN A 132 -10.70 -1.91 15.15
C GLN A 132 -11.81 -1.37 16.05
N ASP A 133 -12.51 -0.32 15.59
CA ASP A 133 -13.63 0.31 16.29
C ASP A 133 -14.95 -0.46 16.15
N LYS A 134 -14.98 -1.56 15.38
CA LYS A 134 -16.17 -2.37 15.05
C LYS A 134 -17.25 -1.62 14.27
N HIS A 135 -16.88 -0.57 13.53
CA HIS A 135 -17.77 0.16 12.62
C HIS A 135 -17.74 -0.48 11.23
N TYR A 136 -18.20 -1.73 11.11
CA TYR A 136 -17.99 -2.55 9.92
C TYR A 136 -18.55 -1.95 8.63
N ALA A 137 -19.76 -1.37 8.65
CA ALA A 137 -20.32 -0.71 7.48
C ALA A 137 -19.42 0.44 6.97
N VAL A 138 -18.83 1.22 7.88
CA VAL A 138 -17.92 2.31 7.52
C VAL A 138 -16.59 1.76 7.01
N ALA A 139 -16.08 0.67 7.59
CA ALA A 139 -14.89 -0.02 7.10
C ALA A 139 -15.09 -0.55 5.66
N THR A 140 -16.26 -1.12 5.37
CA THR A 140 -16.64 -1.57 4.02
C THR A 140 -16.67 -0.42 3.02
N GLU A 141 -17.20 0.74 3.38
CA GLU A 141 -17.21 1.91 2.49
C GLU A 141 -15.79 2.38 2.13
N HIS A 142 -14.88 2.42 3.11
CA HIS A 142 -13.48 2.74 2.86
C HIS A 142 -12.79 1.70 1.97
N ALA A 143 -13.00 0.40 2.23
CA ALA A 143 -12.46 -0.67 1.38
C ALA A 143 -12.98 -0.55 -0.07
N ASN A 144 -14.28 -0.32 -0.25
CA ASN A 144 -14.88 -0.09 -1.57
C ASN A 144 -14.32 1.17 -2.26
N THR A 145 -14.02 2.21 -1.49
CA THR A 145 -13.39 3.43 -2.02
C THR A 145 -11.99 3.15 -2.53
N ALA A 146 -11.17 2.41 -1.78
CA ALA A 146 -9.85 1.98 -2.23
C ALA A 146 -9.93 1.18 -3.56
N LYS A 147 -10.90 0.28 -3.69
CA LYS A 147 -11.14 -0.46 -4.95
C LYS A 147 -11.49 0.47 -6.12
N ARG A 148 -12.31 1.50 -5.90
CA ARG A 148 -12.62 2.49 -6.95
C ARG A 148 -11.39 3.31 -7.35
N ILE A 149 -10.46 3.54 -6.43
CA ILE A 149 -9.20 4.24 -6.72
C ILE A 149 -8.24 3.33 -7.49
N GLU A 150 -8.14 2.04 -7.15
CA GLU A 150 -7.36 1.06 -7.95
C GLU A 150 -7.80 1.06 -9.41
N ASN A 151 -9.11 1.04 -9.69
CA ASN A 151 -9.62 1.11 -11.06
C ASN A 151 -9.16 2.38 -11.80
N GLN A 152 -8.98 3.50 -11.09
CA GLN A 152 -8.42 4.73 -11.66
C GLN A 152 -6.92 4.61 -11.93
N VAL A 153 -6.17 3.93 -11.06
CA VAL A 153 -4.74 3.62 -11.31
C VAL A 153 -4.60 2.77 -12.56
N GLU A 154 -5.41 1.72 -12.69
CA GLU A 154 -5.37 0.81 -13.86
C GLU A 154 -5.79 1.53 -15.15
N THR A 155 -6.77 2.43 -15.09
CA THR A 155 -7.13 3.31 -16.21
C THR A 155 -5.96 4.20 -16.61
N THR A 156 -5.35 4.89 -15.62
CA THR A 156 -4.18 5.75 -15.84
C THR A 156 -3.01 4.97 -16.43
N TYR A 157 -2.76 3.75 -15.94
CA TYR A 157 -1.75 2.84 -16.46
C TYR A 157 -1.98 2.51 -17.94
N ARG A 158 -3.19 2.12 -18.31
CA ARG A 158 -3.53 1.76 -19.70
C ARG A 158 -3.40 2.95 -20.65
N GLU A 159 -3.85 4.13 -20.22
CA GLU A 159 -3.70 5.38 -20.97
C GLU A 159 -2.21 5.75 -21.14
N ALA A 160 -1.43 5.65 -20.06
CA ALA A 160 0.01 5.94 -20.08
C ALA A 160 0.77 5.00 -21.03
N ILE A 161 0.42 3.71 -21.06
CA ILE A 161 0.99 2.74 -21.99
C ILE A 161 0.59 3.08 -23.43
N ALA A 162 -0.70 3.37 -23.70
CA ALA A 162 -1.15 3.72 -25.04
C ALA A 162 -0.40 4.95 -25.58
N GLN A 163 -0.27 5.99 -24.76
CA GLN A 163 0.48 7.20 -25.10
C GLN A 163 1.96 6.90 -25.36
N LEU A 164 2.61 6.15 -24.47
CA LEU A 164 4.04 5.83 -24.55
C LEU A 164 4.40 5.13 -25.88
N PHE A 165 3.56 4.20 -26.34
CA PHE A 165 3.80 3.51 -27.61
C PHE A 165 3.46 4.36 -28.84
N GLN A 166 2.46 5.26 -28.77
CA GLN A 166 2.11 6.15 -29.88
C GLN A 166 3.19 7.22 -30.16
N GLU A 167 3.86 7.72 -29.12
CA GLU A 167 4.90 8.75 -29.26
C GLU A 167 6.24 8.20 -29.78
N THR A 168 6.39 6.87 -29.84
CA THR A 168 7.63 6.20 -30.24
C THR A 168 7.79 6.18 -31.76
N LYS A 169 8.64 7.07 -32.29
CA LYS A 169 8.85 7.22 -33.73
C LYS A 169 10.03 6.43 -34.29
N ASP A 170 11.02 6.12 -33.46
CA ASP A 170 12.28 5.51 -33.90
C ASP A 170 12.72 4.34 -33.02
N VAL A 171 13.36 3.34 -33.64
CA VAL A 171 13.91 2.13 -32.97
C VAL A 171 14.87 2.49 -31.82
N LYS A 172 15.57 3.62 -31.91
CA LYS A 172 16.49 4.11 -30.86
C LYS A 172 15.80 4.43 -29.53
N HIS A 173 14.50 4.76 -29.54
CA HIS A 173 13.74 5.12 -28.35
C HIS A 173 12.99 3.93 -27.72
N VAL A 174 12.95 2.78 -28.41
CA VAL A 174 12.25 1.57 -27.95
C VAL A 174 12.78 1.07 -26.61
N MET A 175 14.10 1.18 -26.36
CA MET A 175 14.66 0.81 -25.05
C MET A 175 14.13 1.69 -23.92
N ASN A 176 13.93 2.99 -24.16
CA ASN A 176 13.38 3.90 -23.16
C ASN A 176 11.90 3.58 -22.85
N VAL A 177 11.14 3.18 -23.87
CA VAL A 177 9.74 2.73 -23.73
C VAL A 177 9.66 1.54 -22.78
N PHE A 178 10.52 0.53 -22.95
CA PHE A 178 10.49 -0.65 -22.08
C PHE A 178 10.85 -0.29 -20.63
N LYS A 179 11.83 0.60 -20.42
CA LYS A 179 12.19 1.08 -19.07
C LYS A 179 11.02 1.78 -18.39
N ILE A 180 10.37 2.73 -19.08
CA ILE A 180 9.22 3.48 -18.54
C ILE A 180 8.03 2.55 -18.28
N ARG A 181 7.75 1.61 -19.21
CA ARG A 181 6.70 0.61 -19.07
C ARG A 181 6.89 -0.25 -17.82
N GLU A 182 8.13 -0.62 -17.49
CA GLU A 182 8.42 -1.42 -16.30
C GLU A 182 8.01 -0.66 -15.03
N ILE A 183 8.39 0.61 -14.93
CA ILE A 183 8.00 1.47 -13.80
C ILE A 183 6.47 1.64 -13.71
N TYR A 184 5.79 1.82 -14.84
CA TYR A 184 4.32 1.86 -14.88
C TYR A 184 3.70 0.54 -14.39
N ARG A 185 4.27 -0.60 -14.79
CA ARG A 185 3.80 -1.91 -14.33
C ARG A 185 4.00 -2.07 -12.84
N HIS A 186 5.13 -1.63 -12.29
CA HIS A 186 5.42 -1.70 -10.86
C HIS A 186 4.40 -0.92 -10.02
N LEU A 187 4.05 0.31 -10.45
CA LEU A 187 3.02 1.12 -9.81
C LEU A 187 1.62 0.49 -9.91
N SER A 188 1.28 -0.12 -11.05
CA SER A 188 0.03 -0.86 -11.25
C SER A 188 -0.04 -2.10 -10.33
N ASN A 189 1.04 -2.88 -10.23
CA ASN A 189 1.11 -4.03 -9.32
C ASN A 189 0.98 -3.63 -7.84
N ALA A 190 1.43 -2.43 -7.46
CA ALA A 190 1.19 -1.90 -6.11
C ALA A 190 -0.31 -1.66 -5.85
N ALA A 191 -1.04 -1.16 -6.85
CA ALA A 191 -2.49 -0.97 -6.76
C ALA A 191 -3.24 -2.31 -6.67
N ASP A 192 -2.80 -3.34 -7.39
CA ASP A 192 -3.37 -4.69 -7.26
C ASP A 192 -3.28 -5.19 -5.81
N ARG A 193 -2.17 -4.91 -5.10
CA ARG A 193 -2.02 -5.27 -3.68
C ARG A 193 -2.98 -4.49 -2.78
N GLN A 194 -3.32 -3.26 -3.14
CA GLN A 194 -4.34 -2.48 -2.43
C GLN A 194 -5.74 -3.06 -2.63
N ASP A 195 -6.08 -3.54 -3.83
CA ASP A 195 -7.33 -4.27 -4.07
C ASP A 195 -7.38 -5.58 -3.26
N GLN A 196 -6.28 -6.35 -3.23
CA GLN A 196 -6.21 -7.56 -2.39
C GLN A 196 -6.42 -7.25 -0.91
N ALA A 197 -5.79 -6.20 -0.38
CA ALA A 197 -6.01 -5.75 1.00
C ALA A 197 -7.48 -5.36 1.24
N ALA A 198 -8.13 -4.68 0.30
CA ALA A 198 -9.56 -4.33 0.39
C ALA A 198 -10.46 -5.57 0.41
N ASN A 199 -10.13 -6.58 -0.40
CA ASN A 199 -10.83 -7.87 -0.42
C ASN A 199 -10.69 -8.59 0.92
N VAL A 200 -9.47 -8.69 1.47
CA VAL A 200 -9.24 -9.31 2.78
C VAL A 200 -10.01 -8.59 3.90
N ILE A 201 -10.06 -7.25 3.89
CA ILE A 201 -10.88 -6.48 4.86
C ILE A 201 -12.36 -6.84 4.72
N SER A 202 -12.86 -6.96 3.49
CA SER A 202 -14.26 -7.31 3.22
C SER A 202 -14.58 -8.74 3.68
N ASP A 203 -13.65 -9.69 3.46
CA ASP A 203 -13.77 -11.08 3.90
C ASP A 203 -13.77 -11.18 5.44
N ILE A 204 -12.90 -10.44 6.12
CA ILE A 204 -12.90 -10.35 7.59
C ILE A 204 -14.28 -9.89 8.07
N ILE A 205 -14.80 -8.80 7.49
CA ILE A 205 -16.10 -8.24 7.88
C ILE A 205 -17.22 -9.25 7.65
N LEU A 206 -17.24 -9.94 6.51
CA LEU A 206 -18.25 -10.96 6.19
C LEU A 206 -18.28 -12.10 7.22
N LYS A 207 -17.14 -12.46 7.79
CA LYS A 207 -17.02 -13.54 8.78
C LYS A 207 -17.46 -13.12 10.19
N ILE A 208 -17.35 -11.83 10.53
CA ILE A 208 -17.54 -11.33 11.91
C ILE A 208 -18.78 -10.45 12.10
N ALA A 209 -19.42 -10.00 11.02
CA ALA A 209 -20.65 -9.21 11.03
C ALA A 209 -21.89 -10.09 11.27
#